data_AF-A0A6S7IBQ5-F1
#
_entry.id   AF-A0A6S7IBQ5-F1
#
_cell.length_a   1.000
_cell.length_b   1.000
_cell.length_c   1.000
_cell.angle_alpha   90.00
_cell.angle_beta   90.00
_cell.angle_gamma   90.00
#
_symmetry.space_group_name_H-M   'P 1'
#
loop_
_entity.id
_entity.type
_entity.pdbx_description
1 polymer ?
#
loop_
_entity_poly.entity_id
_entity_poly.type
_entity_poly.pdbx_seq_one_letter_code
_entity_poly.pdbx_strand_id
1 'polypeptide(L)' 'MGLLTILRKMKQKEREVRLLMLGLDNAGKTTILKKFNGEDIDEISPTLGFNIKTLEHRE' A
#
# COMPACT_ATOMS: atom_id res chain seq x y z
N MET A 1 23.87 14.29 19.54
CA MET A 1 23.97 12.81 19.49
C MET A 1 23.29 12.25 20.72
N GLY A 2 21.97 12.08 20.68
CA GLY A 2 21.19 11.56 21.82
C GLY A 2 20.17 10.53 21.35
N LEU A 3 19.58 9.79 22.30
CA LEU A 3 18.62 8.71 22.02
C LEU A 3 17.46 9.19 21.13
N LEU A 4 16.95 10.41 21.36
CA LEU A 4 15.88 11.00 20.55
C LEU A 4 16.28 11.18 19.08
N THR A 5 17.54 11.51 18.80
CA THR A 5 18.05 11.65 17.43
C THR A 5 18.16 10.28 16.74
N ILE A 6 18.51 9.23 17.49
CA ILE A 6 18.60 7.86 16.99
C ILE A 6 17.19 7.33 16.65
N LEU A 7 16.23 7.49 17.57
CA LEU A 7 14.83 7.09 17.35
C LEU A 7 14.21 7.82 16.15
N ARG A 8 14.45 9.13 16.01
CA ARG A 8 14.02 9.90 14.84
C ARG A 8 14.63 9.37 13.54
N LYS A 9 15.94 9.07 13.51
CA LYS A 9 16.61 8.51 12.33
C LYS A 9 16.11 7.11 11.97
N MET A 10 15.79 6.28 12.96
CA MET A 10 15.22 4.94 12.74
C MET A 10 13.83 5.05 12.09
N LYS A 11 12.95 5.90 12.63
CA LYS A 11 11.63 6.14 12.04
C LYS A 11 11.70 6.77 10.65
N GLN A 12 12.69 7.63 10.40
CA GLN A 12 12.90 8.26 9.09
C GLN A 12 13.47 7.27 8.04
N LYS A 13 14.16 6.20 8.48
CA LYS A 13 14.62 5.10 7.61
C LYS A 13 13.48 4.20 7.13
N GLU A 14 12.39 4.11 7.88
CA GLU A 14 11.31 3.16 7.54
C GLU A 14 10.60 3.50 6.22
N ARG A 15 10.71 4.74 5.70
CA ARG A 15 10.12 5.23 4.42
C ARG A 15 8.72 4.66 4.12
N GLU A 16 7.95 4.38 5.19
CA GLU A 16 6.65 3.73 5.08
C GLU A 16 5.62 4.79 4.71
N VAL A 17 4.83 4.50 3.69
CA VAL A 17 3.71 5.35 3.27
C VAL A 17 2.44 4.53 3.36
N ARG A 18 1.42 5.10 3.99
CA ARG A 18 0.07 4.53 4.03
C ARG A 18 -0.81 5.22 3.01
N LEU A 19 -1.24 4.47 2.01
CA LEU A 19 -2.09 4.95 0.93
C LEU A 19 -3.50 4.41 1.10
N LEU A 20 -4.50 5.31 1.05
CA LEU A 20 -5.91 4.95 1.01
C LEU A 20 -6.42 5.14 -0.42
N MET A 21 -6.88 4.07 -1.05
CA MET A 21 -7.44 4.11 -2.39
C MET A 21 -8.96 4.29 -2.34
N LEU A 22 -9.44 5.43 -2.82
CA LEU A 22 -10.87 5.76 -2.91
C LEU A 22 -11.30 5.95 -4.37
N GLY A 23 -12.60 5.84 -4.60
CA GLY A 23 -13.21 5.96 -5.93
C GLY A 23 -14.57 5.28 -5.97
N LEU A 24 -15.37 5.57 -7.00
CA LEU A 24 -16.69 4.97 -7.20
C LEU A 24 -16.62 3.44 -7.33
N ASP A 25 -17.75 2.77 -7.16
CA ASP A 25 -17.87 1.34 -7.46
C ASP A 25 -17.39 1.07 -8.90
N ASN A 26 -16.75 -0.07 -9.10
CA ASN A 26 -16.18 -0.48 -10.38
C ASN A 26 -15.12 0.46 -11.01
N ALA A 27 -14.59 1.45 -10.28
CA ALA A 27 -13.51 2.33 -10.77
C ALA A 27 -12.14 1.63 -10.97
N GLY A 28 -12.06 0.31 -10.81
CA GLY A 28 -10.82 -0.46 -11.00
C GLY A 28 -9.85 -0.48 -9.80
N LYS A 29 -10.30 -0.07 -8.61
CA LYS A 29 -9.47 0.01 -7.38
C LYS A 29 -8.77 -1.32 -7.05
N THR A 30 -9.50 -2.43 -7.07
CA THR A 30 -8.94 -3.75 -6.76
C THR A 30 -8.01 -4.24 -7.87
N THR A 31 -8.33 -3.93 -9.13
CA THR A 31 -7.50 -4.26 -10.30
C THR A 31 -6.12 -3.62 -10.23
N ILE A 32 -6.05 -2.31 -9.95
CA ILE A 32 -4.77 -1.62 -9.87
C ILE A 32 -3.92 -2.12 -8.68
N LEU A 33 -4.55 -2.42 -7.54
CA LEU A 33 -3.85 -2.97 -6.38
C LEU A 33 -3.26 -4.36 -6.68
N LYS A 34 -4.05 -5.26 -7.28
CA LYS A 34 -3.60 -6.60 -7.70
C LYS A 34 -2.45 -6.52 -8.70
N LYS A 35 -2.58 -5.63 -9.70
CA LYS A 35 -1.55 -5.41 -10.72
C LYS A 35 -0.23 -4.93 -10.12
N PHE A 36 -0.26 -4.00 -9.16
CA PHE A 36 0.95 -3.58 -8.46
C PHE A 36 1.59 -4.69 -7.62
N ASN A 37 0.78 -5.63 -7.12
CA ASN A 37 1.27 -6.77 -6.37
C ASN A 37 1.68 -7.97 -7.26
N GLY A 38 1.60 -7.83 -8.59
CA GLY A 38 1.86 -8.93 -9.53
C GLY A 38 0.86 -10.08 -9.45
N GLU A 39 -0.33 -9.84 -8.91
CA GLU A 39 -1.42 -10.82 -8.84
C GLU A 39 -2.21 -10.85 -10.16
N ASP A 40 -2.89 -11.98 -10.40
CA ASP A 40 -3.78 -12.14 -11.55
C ASP A 40 -5.00 -11.20 -11.48
N ILE A 41 -5.34 -10.62 -12.64
CA ILE A 41 -6.38 -9.61 -12.84
C ILE A 41 -7.53 -10.06 -13.74
N ASP A 42 -7.51 -11.30 -14.26
CA ASP A 42 -8.53 -11.80 -15.19
C ASP A 42 -9.91 -11.95 -14.53
N GLU A 43 -9.94 -12.34 -13.26
CA GLU A 43 -11.18 -12.43 -12.47
C GLU A 43 -11.09 -11.60 -11.18
N ILE A 44 -11.97 -10.60 -11.08
CA ILE A 44 -12.06 -9.69 -9.94
C ILE A 44 -13.52 -9.44 -9.57
N SER A 45 -13.87 -9.81 -8.34
CA SER A 45 -15.20 -9.54 -7.77
C SER A 45 -15.26 -8.18 -7.07
N PRO A 46 -16.45 -7.54 -6.99
CA PRO A 46 -16.67 -6.35 -6.17
C PRO A 46 -16.20 -6.58 -4.73
N THR A 47 -15.51 -5.59 -4.16
CA THR A 47 -14.95 -5.72 -2.82
C THR A 47 -15.98 -5.35 -1.76
N LEU A 48 -16.25 -6.28 -0.84
CA LEU A 48 -16.99 -5.99 0.38
C LEU A 48 -16.01 -5.50 1.46
N GLY A 49 -16.22 -4.30 1.97
CA GLY A 49 -15.32 -3.70 2.97
C GLY A 49 -14.05 -3.10 2.36
N PHE A 50 -12.87 -3.51 2.83
CA PHE A 50 -11.58 -3.02 2.35
C PHE A 50 -10.51 -4.12 2.35
N ASN A 51 -9.46 -3.90 1.55
CA ASN A 51 -8.27 -4.74 1.51
C ASN A 51 -7.05 -3.94 1.97
N ILE A 52 -6.15 -4.57 2.73
CA ILE A 52 -4.84 -4.00 3.09
C ILE A 52 -3.75 -4.88 2.47
N LYS A 53 -2.85 -4.25 1.71
CA LYS A 53 -1.65 -4.88 1.16
C LYS A 53 -0.46 -3.98 1.43
N THR A 54 0.64 -4.59 1.86
CA THR A 54 1.93 -3.92 1.99
C THR A 54 2.72 -4.18 0.71
N LEU A 55 3.13 -3.11 0.04
CA LEU A 55 3.95 -3.18 -1.17
C LEU A 55 5.37 -2.75 -0.83
N GLU A 56 6.35 -3.55 -1.21
CA GLU A 56 7.76 -3.16 -1.14
C GLU A 56 8.17 -2.52 -2.47
N HIS A 57 8.57 -1.25 -2.42
CA HIS A 57 9.19 -0.59 -3.57
C HIS A 57 10.70 -0.70 -3.43
N ARG A 58 11.35 -1.33 -4.43
CA ARG A 58 12.83 -1.37 -4.50
C ARG A 58 13.35 0.05 -4.73
N GLU A 59 14.50 0.37 -4.13
CA GLU A 59 15.28 1.55 -4.53
C GLU A 59 15.88 1.38 -5.93
#